data_AF-A0A822ALQ5-F1
#
_entry.id   AF-A0A822ALQ5-F1
#
_cell.length_a   1.000
_cell.length_b   1.000
_cell.length_c   1.000
_cell.angle_alpha   90.00
_cell.angle_beta   90.00
_cell.angle_gamma   90.00
#
_symmetry.space_group_name_H-M   'P 1'
#
loop_
_entity.id
_entity.type
_entity.pdbx_description
1 polymer ?
#
loop_
_entity_poly.entity_id
_entity_poly.type
_entity_poly.pdbx_seq_one_letter_code
_entity_poly.pdbx_strand_id
1 'polypeptide(L)'
;MSIVLKRHPSTSSSEDDNNDEVDCPLSSAEALAACKQFATVTNTDTGLAMMMLQNNGWNLECAINAYQDLTNDKSKSKNHNQTSESNLKRMKSKEFTTITESKDDQTKVKTRFKILSWNIDGLDEQENTIEIRTRGVIDVIKREEPDVIFLQEVIPIAFDLIRNLLSEYDSYAGNTQGYFVVILTRRELFKVQNIEIIKYPGTNMERNLLIAHTIYKNSIEIDLMTSHHESGTEEIASNERIEQLKLCFKYMLNSPSHRIVLFGGDLNIREKE
;
A
#
# COMPACT_ATOMS: atom_id res chain seq x y z
N MET A 1 54.30 -34.10 -28.84
CA MET A 1 53.82 -35.32 -28.14
C MET A 1 52.39 -35.07 -27.72
N SER A 2 51.45 -35.80 -28.32
CA SER A 2 50.03 -35.83 -28.00
C SER A 2 49.75 -36.75 -26.80
N ILE A 3 48.57 -36.61 -26.18
CA ILE A 3 47.64 -37.64 -25.62
C ILE A 3 46.63 -36.86 -24.73
N VAL A 4 45.41 -36.55 -25.17
CA VAL A 4 44.15 -37.34 -25.31
C VAL A 4 43.29 -37.39 -24.04
N LEU A 5 42.05 -36.92 -24.23
CA LEU A 5 40.87 -36.90 -23.34
C LEU A 5 40.40 -38.29 -22.87
N LYS A 6 39.74 -38.33 -21.70
CA LYS A 6 38.61 -39.24 -21.43
C LYS A 6 37.47 -38.52 -20.70
N ARG A 7 36.25 -38.85 -21.12
CA ARG A 7 34.94 -38.30 -20.74
C ARG A 7 34.10 -39.39 -20.03
N HIS A 8 33.18 -38.94 -19.18
CA HIS A 8 31.90 -39.53 -18.72
C HIS A 8 31.90 -40.69 -17.70
N PRO A 9 30.83 -40.89 -16.89
CA PRO A 9 29.43 -40.47 -17.12
C PRO A 9 28.65 -39.82 -15.95
N SER A 10 27.48 -39.32 -16.34
CA SER A 10 26.35 -38.78 -15.58
C SER A 10 25.59 -39.87 -14.82
N THR A 11 25.12 -39.55 -13.61
CA THR A 11 23.91 -40.16 -13.02
C THR A 11 23.15 -39.12 -12.22
N SER A 12 21.86 -39.02 -12.54
CA SER A 12 20.81 -38.16 -12.02
C SER A 12 20.48 -38.45 -10.56
N SER A 13 20.43 -37.41 -9.73
CA SER A 13 19.64 -37.37 -8.50
C SER A 13 18.47 -36.43 -8.73
N SER A 14 17.29 -37.01 -8.87
CA SER A 14 16.00 -36.34 -8.75
C SER A 14 15.79 -36.00 -7.27
N GLU A 15 15.76 -34.72 -6.93
CA GLU A 15 15.23 -34.22 -5.66
C GLU A 15 14.00 -33.38 -5.97
N ASP A 16 12.96 -33.63 -5.17
CA ASP A 16 11.59 -33.17 -5.31
C ASP A 16 11.48 -31.65 -5.06
N ASP A 17 11.16 -30.89 -6.12
CA ASP A 17 10.66 -29.52 -6.02
C ASP A 17 9.16 -29.55 -5.66
N ASN A 18 8.84 -29.46 -4.37
CA ASN A 18 7.52 -29.00 -3.91
C ASN A 18 7.54 -27.48 -3.77
N ASN A 19 7.47 -26.78 -4.91
CA ASN A 19 7.04 -25.39 -4.98
C ASN A 19 5.50 -25.38 -5.02
N ASP A 20 4.85 -25.20 -3.87
CA ASP A 20 3.42 -24.86 -3.80
C ASP A 20 3.20 -23.36 -4.12
N GLU A 21 3.83 -22.86 -5.18
CA GLU A 21 3.34 -21.70 -5.90
C GLU A 21 2.22 -22.22 -6.79
N VAL A 22 0.96 -21.89 -6.47
CA VAL A 22 -0.18 -22.25 -7.30
C VAL A 22 -0.09 -21.41 -8.59
N ASP A 23 0.73 -21.89 -9.53
CA ASP A 23 0.82 -21.37 -10.88
C ASP A 23 -0.58 -21.34 -11.47
N CYS A 24 -0.95 -20.22 -12.09
CA CYS A 24 -2.27 -20.08 -12.70
C CYS A 24 -2.34 -21.06 -13.88
N PRO A 25 -3.14 -22.15 -13.80
CA PRO A 25 -3.13 -23.18 -14.84
C PRO A 25 -3.85 -22.70 -16.13
N LEU A 26 -4.39 -21.49 -16.11
CA LEU A 26 -5.18 -20.85 -17.16
C LEU A 26 -4.35 -19.81 -17.90
N SER A 27 -4.58 -19.64 -19.19
CA SER A 27 -4.03 -18.52 -19.94
C SER A 27 -4.55 -17.18 -19.39
N SER A 28 -3.83 -16.08 -19.63
CA SER A 28 -4.23 -14.74 -19.18
C SER A 28 -5.68 -14.37 -19.60
N ALA A 29 -6.12 -14.81 -20.78
CA ALA A 29 -7.48 -14.59 -21.26
C ALA A 29 -8.53 -15.41 -20.50
N GLU A 30 -8.21 -16.67 -20.18
CA GLU A 30 -9.08 -17.58 -19.42
C GLU A 30 -9.18 -17.16 -17.95
N ALA A 31 -8.07 -16.74 -17.35
CA ALA A 31 -8.01 -16.16 -16.01
C ALA A 31 -8.92 -14.91 -15.90
N LEU A 32 -8.83 -14.00 -16.88
CA LEU A 32 -9.68 -12.81 -16.94
C LEU A 32 -11.16 -13.17 -17.13
N ALA A 33 -11.47 -14.19 -17.94
CA ALA A 33 -12.83 -14.68 -18.14
C ALA A 33 -13.40 -15.28 -16.85
N ALA A 34 -12.62 -16.08 -16.12
CA ALA A 34 -13.00 -16.65 -14.84
C ALA A 34 -13.29 -15.56 -13.78
N CYS A 35 -12.44 -14.52 -13.71
CA CYS A 35 -12.66 -13.39 -12.81
C CYS A 35 -13.97 -12.65 -13.12
N LYS A 36 -14.28 -12.44 -14.41
CA LYS A 36 -15.55 -11.80 -14.84
C LYS A 36 -16.76 -12.66 -14.51
N GLN A 37 -16.67 -13.98 -14.68
CA GLN A 37 -17.76 -14.90 -14.36
C GLN A 37 -18.01 -14.93 -12.85
N PHE A 38 -16.97 -15.05 -12.03
CA PHE A 38 -17.09 -14.99 -10.57
C PHE A 38 -17.74 -13.67 -10.11
N ALA A 39 -17.24 -12.54 -10.61
CA ALA A 39 -17.76 -11.20 -10.29
C ALA A 39 -19.25 -11.08 -10.65
N THR A 40 -19.65 -11.64 -11.79
CA THR A 40 -21.05 -11.65 -12.24
C THR A 40 -21.93 -12.52 -11.34
N VAL A 41 -21.49 -13.73 -10.98
CA VAL A 41 -22.28 -14.67 -10.16
C VAL A 41 -22.43 -14.18 -8.71
N THR A 42 -21.37 -13.61 -8.14
CA THR A 42 -21.35 -13.18 -6.74
C THR A 42 -21.76 -11.71 -6.57
N ASN A 43 -21.98 -10.98 -7.67
CA ASN A 43 -22.23 -9.54 -7.70
C ASN A 43 -21.13 -8.74 -6.98
N THR A 44 -19.88 -9.08 -7.26
CA THR A 44 -18.65 -8.49 -6.69
C THR A 44 -17.77 -7.87 -7.78
N ASP A 45 -16.63 -7.31 -7.41
CA ASP A 45 -15.63 -6.79 -8.35
C ASP A 45 -14.59 -7.85 -8.76
N THR A 46 -13.89 -7.57 -9.86
CA THR A 46 -12.89 -8.48 -10.43
C THR A 46 -11.61 -8.61 -9.59
N GLY A 47 -11.32 -7.66 -8.69
CA GLY A 47 -10.19 -7.74 -7.77
C GLY A 47 -10.44 -8.79 -6.69
N LEU A 48 -11.63 -8.78 -6.09
CA LEU A 48 -12.06 -9.83 -5.17
C LEU A 48 -12.14 -11.20 -5.87
N ALA A 49 -12.62 -11.23 -7.11
CA ALA A 49 -12.67 -12.44 -7.93
C ALA A 49 -11.28 -13.06 -8.14
N MET A 50 -10.28 -12.23 -8.46
CA MET A 50 -8.90 -12.67 -8.68
C MET A 50 -8.33 -13.36 -7.43
N MET A 51 -8.48 -12.70 -6.28
CA MET A 51 -8.01 -13.23 -4.99
C MET A 51 -8.71 -14.56 -4.63
N MET A 52 -10.04 -14.62 -4.81
CA MET A 52 -10.80 -15.84 -4.51
C MET A 52 -10.44 -17.00 -5.43
N LEU A 53 -10.19 -16.75 -6.72
CA LEU A 53 -9.79 -17.78 -7.68
C LEU A 53 -8.37 -18.28 -7.40
N GLN A 54 -7.42 -17.39 -7.11
CA GLN A 54 -6.05 -17.75 -6.74
C GLN A 54 -6.03 -18.68 -5.52
N ASN A 55 -6.78 -18.33 -4.46
CA ASN A 55 -6.84 -19.10 -3.22
C ASN A 55 -7.61 -20.43 -3.33
N ASN A 56 -8.29 -20.68 -4.46
CA ASN A 56 -9.08 -21.89 -4.68
C ASN A 56 -8.64 -22.62 -5.97
N GLY A 57 -7.35 -22.52 -6.32
CA GLY A 57 -6.75 -23.28 -7.42
C GLY A 57 -7.37 -22.97 -8.79
N TRP A 58 -7.84 -21.73 -8.99
CA TRP A 58 -8.55 -21.26 -10.18
C TRP A 58 -9.83 -22.05 -10.51
N ASN A 59 -10.37 -22.79 -9.55
CA ASN A 59 -11.66 -23.46 -9.68
C ASN A 59 -12.80 -22.49 -9.31
N LEU A 60 -13.59 -22.11 -10.32
CA LEU A 60 -14.68 -21.16 -10.17
C LEU A 60 -15.75 -21.61 -9.15
N GLU A 61 -16.11 -22.90 -9.14
CA GLU A 61 -17.13 -23.43 -8.24
C GLU A 61 -16.64 -23.47 -6.79
N CYS A 62 -15.39 -23.91 -6.57
CA CYS A 62 -14.76 -23.87 -5.26
C CYS A 62 -14.66 -22.44 -4.72
N ALA A 63 -14.23 -21.49 -5.57
CA ALA A 63 -14.14 -20.09 -5.19
C ALA A 63 -15.51 -19.50 -4.80
N ILE A 64 -16.57 -19.82 -5.55
CA ILE A 64 -17.94 -19.35 -5.26
C ILE A 64 -18.45 -19.94 -3.94
N ASN A 65 -18.25 -21.24 -3.71
CA ASN A 65 -18.67 -21.89 -2.47
C ASN A 65 -17.92 -21.29 -1.26
N ALA A 66 -16.61 -21.09 -1.36
CA ALA A 66 -15.82 -20.43 -0.33
C ALA A 66 -16.31 -18.99 -0.05
N TYR A 67 -16.68 -18.24 -1.09
CA TYR A 67 -17.26 -16.91 -0.92
C TYR A 67 -18.62 -16.95 -0.20
N GLN A 68 -19.48 -17.91 -0.55
CA GLN A 68 -20.78 -18.08 0.09
C GLN A 68 -20.65 -18.46 1.57
N ASP A 69 -19.70 -19.32 1.91
CA ASP A 69 -19.43 -19.69 3.32
C ASP A 69 -18.97 -18.47 4.14
N LEU A 70 -18.08 -17.64 3.57
CA LEU A 70 -17.63 -16.40 4.20
C LEU A 70 -18.76 -15.37 4.41
N THR A 71 -19.70 -15.28 3.48
CA THR A 71 -20.86 -14.37 3.62
C THR A 71 -21.91 -14.93 4.58
N ASN A 72 -22.08 -16.25 4.63
CA ASN A 72 -22.96 -16.94 5.57
C ASN A 72 -22.45 -16.88 7.02
N ASP A 73 -21.14 -16.99 7.26
CA ASP A 73 -20.59 -16.81 8.61
C ASP A 73 -20.65 -15.36 9.10
N LYS A 74 -20.49 -14.38 8.18
CA LYS A 74 -20.75 -12.97 8.49
C LYS A 74 -22.20 -12.67 8.83
N SER A 75 -23.16 -13.45 8.32
CA SER A 75 -24.59 -13.30 8.67
C SER A 75 -24.96 -14.04 9.96
N LYS A 76 -24.29 -15.13 10.32
CA LYS A 76 -24.46 -15.82 11.61
C LYS A 76 -23.94 -15.00 12.80
N SER A 77 -22.86 -14.24 12.63
CA SER A 77 -22.32 -13.35 13.68
C SER A 77 -23.22 -12.13 13.98
N LYS A 78 -24.24 -11.86 13.16
CA LYS A 78 -25.21 -10.76 13.35
C LYS A 78 -26.55 -11.19 13.96
N ASN A 79 -26.78 -12.47 14.24
CA ASN A 79 -28.08 -13.00 14.69
C ASN A 79 -28.20 -13.22 16.21
N HIS A 80 -27.81 -12.22 17.00
CA HIS A 80 -28.37 -12.05 18.34
C HIS A 80 -29.04 -10.68 18.46
N ASN A 81 -30.12 -10.51 17.69
CA ASN A 81 -31.26 -9.63 18.01
C ASN A 81 -32.46 -10.01 17.09
N GLN A 82 -33.39 -10.73 17.69
CA GLN A 82 -34.82 -10.96 17.35
C GLN A 82 -35.55 -9.80 16.65
N THR A 83 -36.61 -9.91 15.83
CA THR A 83 -37.44 -10.96 15.20
C THR A 83 -38.30 -10.24 14.13
N SER A 84 -38.83 -11.00 13.16
CA SER A 84 -40.15 -10.85 12.48
C SER A 84 -40.43 -9.62 11.60
N GLU A 85 -40.52 -9.80 10.27
CA GLU A 85 -41.76 -9.96 9.46
C GLU A 85 -41.98 -8.65 8.66
N SER A 86 -42.50 -8.58 7.44
CA SER A 86 -42.86 -9.49 6.36
C SER A 86 -43.22 -8.57 5.15
N ASN A 87 -43.25 -9.12 3.93
CA ASN A 87 -44.01 -8.62 2.74
C ASN A 87 -43.45 -7.37 2.01
N LEU A 88 -43.38 -7.22 0.67
CA LEU A 88 -43.99 -7.88 -0.49
C LEU A 88 -43.22 -7.49 -1.79
N LYS A 89 -42.96 -8.48 -2.65
CA LYS A 89 -43.08 -8.50 -4.13
C LYS A 89 -42.34 -7.49 -5.06
N ARG A 90 -41.44 -8.07 -5.90
CA ARG A 90 -41.54 -8.20 -7.38
C ARG A 90 -41.58 -6.90 -8.23
N MET A 91 -40.53 -6.63 -9.03
CA MET A 91 -40.51 -6.81 -10.51
C MET A 91 -39.23 -6.26 -11.19
N LYS A 92 -38.66 -7.09 -12.07
CA LYS A 92 -38.05 -6.85 -13.40
C LYS A 92 -37.03 -5.71 -13.61
N SER A 93 -35.84 -6.15 -13.99
CA SER A 93 -34.91 -5.61 -14.99
C SER A 93 -35.49 -4.56 -15.97
N LYS A 94 -34.80 -3.42 -16.08
CA LYS A 94 -34.57 -2.69 -17.34
C LYS A 94 -33.40 -1.70 -17.22
N GLU A 95 -32.40 -1.98 -18.03
CA GLU A 95 -31.56 -1.07 -18.83
C GLU A 95 -31.06 0.27 -18.27
N PHE A 96 -29.73 0.38 -18.35
CA PHE A 96 -28.94 1.60 -18.48
C PHE A 96 -29.71 2.68 -19.26
N THR A 97 -30.17 3.70 -18.54
CA THR A 97 -30.62 4.94 -19.15
C THR A 97 -29.63 6.02 -18.71
N THR A 98 -28.89 6.54 -19.69
CA THR A 98 -28.11 7.77 -19.57
C THR A 98 -29.03 8.88 -19.07
N ILE A 99 -28.83 9.33 -17.83
CA ILE A 99 -29.52 10.51 -17.29
C ILE A 99 -28.54 11.67 -17.33
N THR A 100 -28.86 12.57 -18.26
CA THR A 100 -28.43 13.95 -18.42
C THR A 100 -28.38 14.70 -17.10
N GLU A 101 -27.38 15.59 -17.00
CA GLU A 101 -27.12 16.53 -15.91
C GLU A 101 -28.39 17.23 -15.42
N SER A 102 -28.86 16.82 -14.23
CA SER A 102 -29.73 17.65 -13.39
C SER A 102 -28.85 18.46 -12.45
N LYS A 103 -28.93 19.79 -12.60
CA LYS A 103 -28.40 20.78 -11.66
C LYS A 103 -29.08 20.59 -10.30
N ASP A 104 -28.42 19.89 -9.39
CA ASP A 104 -28.71 19.95 -7.97
C ASP A 104 -27.39 20.19 -7.23
N ASP A 105 -27.27 21.41 -6.72
CA ASP A 105 -26.07 22.04 -6.19
C ASP A 105 -25.91 21.71 -4.70
N GLN A 106 -25.71 20.42 -4.41
CA GLN A 106 -25.13 19.98 -3.14
C GLN A 106 -23.71 19.51 -3.40
N THR A 107 -22.77 20.34 -2.95
CA THR A 107 -21.32 20.14 -3.00
C THR A 107 -20.92 18.68 -2.85
N LYS A 108 -20.66 18.00 -3.96
CA LYS A 108 -20.07 16.67 -3.98
C LYS A 108 -18.66 16.81 -3.41
N VAL A 109 -18.52 16.60 -2.10
CA VAL A 109 -17.25 16.75 -1.39
C VAL A 109 -16.22 15.92 -2.16
N LYS A 110 -15.18 16.58 -2.67
CA LYS A 110 -14.10 15.91 -3.39
C LYS A 110 -13.45 14.91 -2.42
N THR A 111 -13.80 13.63 -2.52
CA THR A 111 -13.30 12.57 -1.62
C THR A 111 -11.90 12.08 -1.98
N ARG A 112 -11.34 12.58 -3.07
CA ARG A 112 -10.00 12.23 -3.56
C ARG A 112 -8.97 13.22 -3.06
N PHE A 113 -7.82 12.71 -2.67
CA PHE A 113 -6.62 13.47 -2.37
C PHE A 113 -5.40 12.80 -3.03
N LYS A 114 -4.35 13.57 -3.28
CA LYS A 114 -3.13 13.13 -3.95
C LYS A 114 -2.04 12.83 -2.92
N ILE A 115 -1.25 11.80 -3.20
CA ILE A 115 -0.10 11.43 -2.38
C ILE A 115 1.14 11.48 -3.26
N LEU A 116 2.20 12.09 -2.75
CA LEU A 116 3.55 12.03 -3.33
C LEU A 116 4.46 11.30 -2.34
N SER A 117 5.23 10.32 -2.82
CA SER A 117 6.32 9.72 -2.04
C SER A 117 7.62 9.90 -2.79
N TRP A 118 8.65 10.43 -2.14
CA TRP A 118 9.91 10.76 -2.80
C TRP A 118 11.11 10.70 -1.86
N ASN A 119 12.08 9.82 -2.16
CA ASN A 119 13.42 9.91 -1.63
C ASN A 119 14.15 11.07 -2.34
N ILE A 120 14.50 12.11 -1.59
CA ILE A 120 15.09 13.34 -2.15
C ILE A 120 16.62 13.37 -2.11
N ASP A 121 17.24 12.31 -1.60
CA ASP A 121 18.69 12.12 -1.57
C ASP A 121 19.42 13.31 -0.93
N GLY A 122 18.97 13.74 0.26
CA GLY A 122 19.58 14.86 0.97
C GLY A 122 20.99 14.55 1.50
N LEU A 123 21.43 13.30 1.39
CA LEU A 123 22.76 12.84 1.77
C LEU A 123 23.83 13.10 0.71
N ASP A 124 23.48 13.35 -0.55
CA ASP A 124 24.48 13.65 -1.58
C ASP A 124 25.26 14.94 -1.24
N GLU A 125 26.51 14.72 -0.81
CA GLU A 125 27.43 15.68 -0.21
C GLU A 125 28.10 16.59 -1.25
N GLN A 126 27.60 16.66 -2.49
CA GLN A 126 28.08 17.65 -3.45
C GLN A 126 27.88 19.06 -2.88
N GLU A 127 28.98 19.62 -2.37
CA GLU A 127 29.03 20.90 -1.66
C GLU A 127 28.25 21.97 -2.44
N ASN A 128 27.38 22.68 -1.73
CA ASN A 128 26.56 23.80 -2.23
C ASN A 128 25.39 23.47 -3.18
N THR A 129 25.02 22.20 -3.37
CA THR A 129 23.86 21.85 -4.22
C THR A 129 22.56 21.59 -3.45
N ILE A 130 22.63 21.26 -2.16
CA ILE A 130 21.47 20.84 -1.37
C ILE A 130 20.34 21.87 -1.36
N GLU A 131 20.64 23.16 -1.21
CA GLU A 131 19.62 24.20 -1.24
C GLU A 131 18.96 24.28 -2.63
N ILE A 132 19.75 24.23 -3.71
CA ILE A 132 19.25 24.28 -5.09
C ILE A 132 18.35 23.08 -5.39
N ARG A 133 18.80 21.88 -5.02
CA ARG A 133 18.04 20.63 -5.18
C ARG A 133 16.76 20.64 -4.35
N THR A 134 16.84 21.07 -3.09
CA THR A 134 15.66 21.21 -2.20
C THR A 134 14.66 22.21 -2.77
N ARG A 135 15.11 23.33 -3.32
CA ARG A 135 14.24 24.30 -4.02
C ARG A 135 13.58 23.68 -5.24
N GLY A 136 14.32 22.90 -6.04
CA GLY A 136 13.75 22.14 -7.14
C GLY A 136 12.66 21.16 -6.69
N VAL A 137 12.87 20.41 -5.60
CA VAL A 137 11.85 19.55 -4.99
C VAL A 137 10.61 20.35 -4.59
N ILE A 138 10.80 21.50 -3.93
CA ILE A 138 9.70 22.40 -3.53
C ILE A 138 8.92 22.91 -4.74
N ASP A 139 9.59 23.27 -5.83
CA ASP A 139 8.94 23.72 -7.06
C ASP A 139 8.08 22.62 -7.70
N VAL A 140 8.55 21.37 -7.67
CA VAL A 140 7.74 20.21 -8.08
C VAL A 140 6.53 20.06 -7.17
N ILE A 141 6.70 20.11 -5.85
CA ILE A 141 5.58 20.00 -4.90
C ILE A 141 4.53 21.10 -5.13
N LYS A 142 4.96 22.36 -5.35
CA LYS A 142 4.05 23.47 -5.62
C LYS A 142 3.29 23.32 -6.94
N ARG A 143 3.93 22.73 -7.95
CA ARG A 143 3.29 22.47 -9.25
C ARG A 143 2.32 21.30 -9.20
N GLU A 144 2.73 20.19 -8.58
CA GLU A 144 1.91 18.97 -8.52
C GLU A 144 0.83 19.05 -7.45
N GLU A 145 0.95 19.96 -6.48
CA GLU A 145 0.00 20.22 -5.38
C GLU A 145 -0.53 18.94 -4.69
N PRO A 146 0.34 18.03 -4.22
CA PRO A 146 -0.10 16.84 -3.48
C PRO A 146 -0.80 17.25 -2.17
N ASP A 147 -1.65 16.39 -1.63
CA ASP A 147 -2.34 16.68 -0.36
C ASP A 147 -1.63 16.00 0.83
N VAL A 148 -0.90 14.92 0.56
CA VAL A 148 0.01 14.22 1.47
C VAL A 148 1.36 14.00 0.78
N ILE A 149 2.45 14.19 1.50
CA ILE A 149 3.81 14.00 0.99
C ILE A 149 4.61 13.14 1.97
N PHE A 150 5.25 12.10 1.46
CA PHE A 150 6.22 11.29 2.18
C PHE A 150 7.61 11.57 1.59
N LEU A 151 8.52 12.08 2.40
CA LEU A 151 9.90 12.31 1.99
C LEU A 151 10.84 11.37 2.74
N GLN A 152 11.86 10.87 2.05
CA GLN A 152 12.97 10.10 2.62
C GLN A 152 14.29 10.82 2.35
N GLU A 153 15.31 10.51 3.17
CA GLU A 153 16.64 11.16 3.14
C GLU A 153 16.61 12.68 3.28
N VAL A 154 15.71 13.19 4.14
CA VAL A 154 15.69 14.61 4.48
C VAL A 154 16.72 14.89 5.58
N ILE A 155 17.54 15.92 5.39
CA ILE A 155 18.46 16.44 6.42
C ILE A 155 17.93 17.74 7.06
N PRO A 156 18.43 18.19 8.22
CA PRO A 156 17.90 19.36 8.93
C PRO A 156 17.79 20.64 8.09
N ILE A 157 18.81 20.95 7.29
CA ILE A 157 18.83 22.15 6.43
C ILE A 157 17.72 22.08 5.38
N ALA A 158 17.53 20.92 4.75
CA ALA A 158 16.46 20.72 3.77
C ALA A 158 15.08 20.80 4.44
N PHE A 159 14.94 20.20 5.63
CA PHE A 159 13.69 20.25 6.40
C PHE A 159 13.28 21.69 6.75
N ASP A 160 14.23 22.52 7.19
CA ASP A 160 13.97 23.93 7.48
C ASP A 160 13.51 24.70 6.25
N LEU A 161 14.16 24.51 5.10
CA LEU A 161 13.75 25.12 3.84
C LEU A 161 12.34 24.68 3.42
N ILE A 162 12.07 23.38 3.47
CA ILE A 162 10.77 22.79 3.15
C ILE A 162 9.67 23.41 4.02
N ARG A 163 9.84 23.38 5.35
CA ARG A 163 8.88 23.95 6.31
C ARG A 163 8.62 25.43 6.06
N ASN A 164 9.66 26.20 5.76
CA ASN A 164 9.53 27.64 5.57
C ASN A 164 8.85 28.01 4.24
N LEU A 165 9.08 27.24 3.17
CA LEU A 165 8.62 27.57 1.82
C LEU A 165 7.33 26.85 1.39
N LEU A 166 6.92 25.82 2.12
CA LEU A 166 5.66 25.07 1.96
C LEU A 166 4.75 25.32 3.18
N SER A 167 4.52 26.59 3.50
CA SER A 167 3.78 27.02 4.68
C SER A 167 2.35 26.47 4.76
N GLU A 168 1.75 26.05 3.65
CA GLU A 168 0.40 25.47 3.55
C GLU A 168 0.33 24.01 4.02
N TYR A 169 1.46 23.37 4.26
CA TYR A 169 1.55 22.03 4.83
C TYR A 169 1.97 22.08 6.30
N ASP A 170 1.42 21.18 7.10
CA ASP A 170 2.03 20.80 8.37
C ASP A 170 3.07 19.71 8.11
N SER A 171 4.22 19.80 8.77
CA SER A 171 5.39 18.93 8.53
C SER A 171 5.82 18.22 9.80
N TYR A 172 6.04 16.91 9.70
CA TYR A 172 6.37 16.03 10.83
C TYR A 172 7.60 15.19 10.50
N ALA A 173 8.65 15.29 11.31
CA ALA A 173 9.93 14.61 11.07
C ALA A 173 10.06 13.33 11.91
N GLY A 174 10.63 12.28 11.32
CA GLY A 174 10.92 11.01 11.98
C GLY A 174 12.20 11.03 12.82
N ASN A 175 13.00 12.09 12.73
CA ASN A 175 14.16 12.34 13.59
C ASN A 175 14.49 13.84 13.61
N THR A 176 15.53 14.23 14.34
CA THR A 176 16.02 15.63 14.42
C THR A 176 17.47 15.79 13.99
N GLN A 177 18.21 14.69 13.86
CA GLN A 177 19.62 14.66 13.48
C GLN A 177 19.81 13.67 12.33
N GLY A 178 20.97 13.73 11.67
CA GLY A 178 21.29 12.87 10.54
C GLY A 178 20.34 13.10 9.36
N TYR A 179 19.90 12.01 8.75
CA TYR A 179 18.84 12.02 7.74
C TYR A 179 17.61 11.28 8.26
N PHE A 180 16.45 11.66 7.79
CA PHE A 180 15.20 11.12 8.30
C PHE A 180 14.07 11.18 7.29
N VAL A 181 12.99 10.49 7.62
CA VAL A 181 11.73 10.57 6.88
C VAL A 181 10.88 11.74 7.36
N VAL A 182 10.04 12.27 6.49
CA VAL A 182 9.11 13.38 6.80
C VAL A 182 7.74 13.08 6.21
N ILE A 183 6.69 13.35 6.98
CA ILE A 183 5.31 13.44 6.47
C ILE A 183 4.92 14.92 6.40
N LEU A 184 4.39 15.34 5.25
CA LEU A 184 3.70 16.62 5.10
C LEU A 184 2.23 16.40 4.76
N THR A 185 1.35 17.19 5.37
CA THR A 185 -0.10 17.14 5.11
C THR A 185 -0.65 18.53 4.87
N ARG A 186 -1.48 18.70 3.83
CA ARG A 186 -2.11 19.98 3.51
C ARG A 186 -3.04 20.42 4.66
N ARG A 187 -2.72 21.54 5.32
CA ARG A 187 -3.32 21.95 6.61
C ARG A 187 -4.83 22.11 6.57
N GLU A 188 -5.37 22.61 5.45
CA GLU A 188 -6.81 22.82 5.31
C GLU A 188 -7.60 21.51 5.15
N LEU A 189 -6.92 20.41 4.80
CA LEU A 189 -7.55 19.12 4.50
C LEU A 189 -7.36 18.11 5.62
N PHE A 190 -6.22 18.14 6.31
CA PHE A 190 -5.84 17.16 7.32
C PHE A 190 -5.65 17.82 8.68
N LYS A 191 -6.33 17.28 9.69
CA LYS A 191 -6.04 17.55 11.09
C LYS A 191 -5.25 16.40 11.66
N VAL A 192 -4.03 16.65 12.11
CA VAL A 192 -3.22 15.62 12.78
C VAL A 192 -3.58 15.55 14.27
N GLN A 193 -3.83 14.34 14.75
CA GLN A 193 -4.20 14.04 16.13
C GLN A 193 -2.98 13.61 16.96
N ASN A 194 -2.13 12.76 16.39
CA ASN A 194 -0.96 12.20 17.05
C ASN A 194 0.14 11.86 16.03
N ILE A 195 1.40 11.90 16.47
CA ILE A 195 2.57 11.44 15.72
C ILE A 195 3.27 10.35 16.54
N GLU A 196 3.57 9.23 15.91
CA GLU A 196 4.34 8.13 16.51
C GLU A 196 5.60 7.83 15.68
N ILE A 197 6.70 7.52 16.36
CA ILE A 197 7.97 7.13 15.74
C ILE A 197 8.36 5.78 16.30
N ILE A 198 8.27 4.74 15.47
CA ILE A 198 8.60 3.38 15.86
C ILE A 198 9.99 3.04 15.33
N LYS A 199 10.93 2.84 16.25
CA LYS A 199 12.31 2.47 15.91
C LYS A 199 12.36 1.03 15.41
N TYR A 200 13.20 0.77 14.41
CA TYR A 200 13.58 -0.59 14.04
C TYR A 200 14.80 -1.00 14.88
N PRO A 201 14.70 -2.02 15.75
CA PRO A 201 15.81 -2.37 16.64
C PRO A 201 17.05 -2.90 15.91
N GLY A 202 16.89 -3.49 14.72
CA GLY A 202 17.97 -4.11 13.95
C GLY A 202 18.64 -3.20 12.92
N THR A 203 18.17 -1.96 12.76
CA THR A 203 18.73 -1.04 11.75
C THR A 203 20.14 -0.59 12.12
N ASN A 204 21.01 -0.50 11.10
CA ASN A 204 22.32 0.15 11.22
C ASN A 204 22.34 1.52 10.53
N MET A 205 21.18 2.00 10.08
CA MET A 205 21.05 3.17 9.22
C MET A 205 20.02 4.17 9.77
N GLU A 206 19.78 4.16 11.08
CA GLU A 206 18.86 5.08 11.79
C GLU A 206 17.41 5.07 11.27
N ARG A 207 16.96 3.92 10.73
CA ARG A 207 15.63 3.79 10.13
C ARG A 207 14.53 3.71 11.19
N ASN A 208 13.34 4.21 10.83
CA ASN A 208 12.14 4.13 11.65
C ASN A 208 10.87 4.16 10.80
N LEU A 209 9.76 3.77 11.40
CA LEU A 209 8.41 4.01 10.88
C LEU A 209 7.85 5.28 11.52
N LEU A 210 7.56 6.28 10.71
CA LEU A 210 6.85 7.49 11.13
C LEU A 210 5.36 7.33 10.81
N ILE A 211 4.51 7.52 11.82
CA ILE A 211 3.06 7.40 11.73
C ILE A 211 2.43 8.75 12.11
N ALA A 212 1.56 9.27 11.26
CA ALA A 212 0.69 10.40 11.56
C ALA A 212 -0.77 9.92 11.60
N HIS A 213 -1.38 10.02 12.77
CA HIS A 213 -2.81 9.75 12.96
C HIS A 213 -3.59 11.00 12.60
N THR A 214 -4.39 10.95 11.55
CA THR A 214 -5.03 12.14 10.97
C THR A 214 -6.54 12.00 10.82
N ILE A 215 -7.21 13.14 10.69
CA ILE A 215 -8.60 13.25 10.25
C ILE A 215 -8.61 14.06 8.96
N TYR A 216 -8.99 13.44 7.85
CA TYR A 216 -9.22 14.07 6.57
C TYR A 216 -10.64 14.67 6.51
N LYS A 217 -10.73 15.95 6.15
CA LYS A 217 -11.99 16.73 6.02
C LYS A 217 -12.95 16.54 7.20
N ASN A 218 -12.40 16.53 8.41
CA ASN A 218 -13.12 16.45 9.68
C ASN A 218 -14.02 15.20 9.85
N SER A 219 -13.83 14.16 9.04
CA SER A 219 -14.77 13.02 9.00
C SER A 219 -14.12 11.66 8.76
N ILE A 220 -13.00 11.59 8.02
CA ILE A 220 -12.38 10.33 7.66
C ILE A 220 -11.08 10.19 8.44
N GLU A 221 -10.99 9.17 9.27
CA GLU A 221 -9.77 8.88 10.03
C GLU A 221 -8.77 8.10 9.17
N ILE A 222 -7.55 8.63 9.07
CA ILE A 222 -6.49 8.07 8.22
C ILE A 222 -5.18 8.02 9.00
N ASP A 223 -4.55 6.85 9.03
CA ASP A 223 -3.16 6.68 9.46
C ASP A 223 -2.24 6.78 8.23
N LEU A 224 -1.40 7.80 8.22
CA LEU A 224 -0.38 8.02 7.21
C LEU A 224 0.94 7.49 7.75
N MET A 225 1.52 6.51 7.08
CA MET A 225 2.72 5.81 7.53
C MET A 225 3.81 5.91 6.47
N THR A 226 5.01 6.34 6.85
CA THR A 226 6.16 6.32 5.97
C THR A 226 7.42 5.79 6.62
N SER A 227 8.28 5.19 5.80
CA SER A 227 9.55 4.63 6.21
C SER A 227 10.58 4.71 5.07
N HIS A 228 11.84 4.56 5.46
CA HIS A 228 12.95 4.30 4.55
C HIS A 228 13.64 3.02 5.02
N HIS A 229 13.37 1.88 4.39
CA HIS A 229 13.89 0.59 4.85
C HIS A 229 15.35 0.38 4.48
N GLU A 230 16.05 -0.46 5.24
CA GLU A 230 17.49 -0.75 5.18
C GLU A 230 18.01 -0.86 3.73
N SER A 231 19.03 -0.07 3.40
CA SER A 231 19.58 0.02 2.05
C SER A 231 20.64 -1.06 1.80
N GLY A 232 21.05 -1.21 0.54
CA GLY A 232 22.06 -2.19 0.13
C GLY A 232 21.47 -3.56 -0.25
N THR A 233 22.27 -4.39 -0.92
CA THR A 233 21.85 -5.69 -1.48
C THR A 233 22.32 -6.88 -0.66
N GLU A 234 23.16 -6.64 0.35
CA GLU A 234 23.71 -7.69 1.21
C GLU A 234 22.62 -8.45 1.96
N GLU A 235 22.86 -9.73 2.25
CA GLU A 235 21.89 -10.61 2.92
C GLU A 235 21.45 -10.07 4.29
N ILE A 236 22.38 -9.48 5.05
CA ILE A 236 22.07 -8.86 6.34
C ILE A 236 21.07 -7.72 6.19
N ALA A 237 21.25 -6.85 5.19
CA ALA A 237 20.33 -5.76 4.92
C ALA A 237 18.98 -6.28 4.38
N SER A 238 19.00 -7.34 3.59
CA SER A 238 17.81 -8.02 3.09
C SER A 238 16.94 -8.57 4.24
N ASN A 239 17.56 -9.30 5.17
CA ASN A 239 16.88 -9.83 6.35
C ASN A 239 16.30 -8.71 7.22
N GLU A 240 17.04 -7.62 7.41
CA GLU A 240 16.56 -6.47 8.17
C GLU A 240 15.37 -5.78 7.46
N ARG A 241 15.39 -5.59 6.13
CA ARG A 241 14.23 -5.05 5.40
C ARG A 241 12.97 -5.88 5.59
N ILE A 242 13.10 -7.21 5.60
CA ILE A 242 11.97 -8.13 5.82
C ILE A 242 11.40 -7.92 7.23
N GLU A 243 12.25 -7.82 8.26
CA GLU A 243 11.78 -7.56 9.63
C GLU A 243 11.14 -6.17 9.79
N GLN A 244 11.71 -5.16 9.13
CA GLN A 244 11.12 -3.81 9.07
C GLN A 244 9.74 -3.83 8.40
N LEU A 245 9.59 -4.55 7.29
CA LEU A 245 8.33 -4.69 6.57
C LEU A 245 7.28 -5.44 7.40
N LYS A 246 7.65 -6.55 8.04
CA LYS A 246 6.78 -7.28 8.99
C LYS A 246 6.29 -6.37 10.11
N LEU A 247 7.18 -5.53 10.67
CA LEU A 247 6.80 -4.58 11.69
C LEU A 247 5.79 -3.57 11.15
N CYS A 248 6.01 -3.02 9.95
CA CYS A 248 5.06 -2.10 9.31
C CYS A 248 3.69 -2.76 9.11
N PHE A 249 3.63 -3.96 8.53
CA PHE A 249 2.37 -4.70 8.37
C PHE A 249 1.68 -5.00 9.69
N LYS A 250 2.42 -5.30 10.76
CA LYS A 250 1.86 -5.45 12.10
C LYS A 250 1.16 -4.16 12.57
N TYR A 251 1.75 -2.99 12.37
CA TYR A 251 1.10 -1.72 12.72
C TYR A 251 -0.12 -1.42 11.84
N MET A 252 -0.03 -1.74 10.54
CA MET A 252 -1.17 -1.58 9.63
C MET A 252 -2.36 -2.45 10.04
N LEU A 253 -2.11 -3.74 10.34
CA LEU A 253 -3.15 -4.71 10.72
C LEU A 253 -3.75 -4.45 12.10
N ASN A 254 -2.97 -3.86 13.02
CA ASN A 254 -3.44 -3.51 14.37
C ASN A 254 -4.13 -2.14 14.42
N SER A 255 -4.15 -1.36 13.33
CA SER A 255 -4.90 -0.11 13.29
C SER A 255 -6.40 -0.40 13.46
N PRO A 256 -7.14 0.43 14.22
CA PRO A 256 -8.59 0.26 14.38
C PRO A 256 -9.32 0.15 13.04
N SER A 257 -10.29 -0.77 12.97
CA SER A 257 -11.00 -1.11 11.72
C SER A 257 -11.80 0.03 11.06
N HIS A 258 -12.01 1.15 11.76
CA HIS A 258 -12.68 2.34 11.23
C HIS A 258 -11.71 3.33 10.56
N ARG A 259 -10.40 3.12 10.68
CA ARG A 259 -9.37 3.98 10.12
C ARG A 259 -8.89 3.43 8.79
N ILE A 260 -8.59 4.32 7.86
CA ILE A 260 -7.89 3.97 6.62
C ILE A 260 -6.39 4.01 6.91
N VAL A 261 -5.65 2.99 6.49
CA VAL A 261 -4.19 2.97 6.64
C VAL A 261 -3.53 3.12 5.29
N LEU A 262 -2.59 4.05 5.19
CA LEU A 262 -1.79 4.29 4.00
C LEU A 262 -0.32 4.20 4.39
N PHE A 263 0.38 3.21 3.84
CA PHE A 263 1.80 3.00 4.06
C PHE A 263 2.55 3.11 2.74
N GLY A 264 3.68 3.83 2.75
CA GLY A 264 4.56 3.92 1.59
C GLY A 264 5.86 4.66 1.91
N GLY A 265 6.79 4.63 0.98
CA GLY A 265 8.10 5.24 1.15
C GLY A 265 9.12 4.60 0.23
N ASP A 266 10.39 4.83 0.50
CA ASP A 266 11.48 4.08 -0.11
C ASP A 266 11.72 2.80 0.69
N LEU A 267 11.09 1.71 0.26
CA LEU A 267 11.15 0.45 1.00
C LEU A 267 12.37 -0.39 0.61
N ASN A 268 13.15 0.00 -0.40
CA ASN A 268 14.28 -0.78 -0.89
C ASN A 268 13.95 -2.29 -1.12
N ILE A 269 12.68 -2.68 -1.29
CA ILE A 269 12.25 -4.08 -1.38
C ILE A 269 12.57 -4.62 -2.77
N ARG A 270 13.02 -5.87 -2.82
CA ARG A 270 13.16 -6.67 -4.03
C ARG A 270 12.07 -7.71 -4.07
N GLU A 271 11.71 -8.18 -5.26
CA GLU A 271 10.58 -9.10 -5.47
C GLU A 271 10.64 -10.39 -4.65
N LYS A 272 11.84 -10.86 -4.28
CA LYS A 272 12.05 -12.06 -3.47
C LYS A 272 11.84 -11.87 -1.95
N GLU A 273 11.65 -10.63 -1.49
CA GLU A 273 11.50 -10.26 -0.07
C GLU A 273 10.03 -10.03 0.30
#